data_AF-A0A453M9U7-F1
#
_entry.id   AF-A0A453M9U7-F1
#
_cell.length_a   1.000
_cell.length_b   1.000
_cell.length_c   1.000
_cell.angle_alpha   90.00
_cell.angle_beta   90.00
_cell.angle_gamma   90.00
#
_symmetry.space_group_name_H-M   'P 1'
#
loop_
_entity.id
_entity.type
_entity.pdbx_description
1 polymer ?
#
loop_
_entity_poly.entity_id
_entity_poly.type
_entity_poly.pdbx_seq_one_letter_code
_entity_poly.pdbx_strand_id
1 'polypeptide(L)' 'LIQVLIVDDGSTDRTSKVAFEYVKKHNIDNVRVLLLGRNHGKGEAVRKGMLHSRGQLLLMLDADGATKVTDLAKLEAEVR' A
#
# COMPACT_ATOMS: atom_id res chain seq x y z
N LEU A 1 -1.87 -14.50 6.32
CA LEU A 1 -1.87 -13.22 7.09
C LEU A 1 -1.73 -12.08 6.08
N ILE A 2 -2.55 -11.04 6.20
CA ILE A 2 -2.55 -9.89 5.29
C ILE A 2 -1.54 -8.85 5.80
N GLN A 3 -0.74 -8.29 4.90
CA GLN A 3 0.16 -7.17 5.17
C GLN A 3 -0.26 -5.98 4.32
N VAL A 4 -0.13 -4.77 4.86
CA VAL A 4 -0.44 -3.52 4.17
C VAL A 4 0.85 -2.72 4.00
N LEU A 5 1.14 -2.33 2.75
CA LEU A 5 2.18 -1.37 2.42
C LEU A 5 1.52 -0.09 1.91
N ILE A 6 1.64 0.99 2.67
CA ILE A 6 1.21 2.33 2.26
C ILE A 6 2.38 2.97 1.51
N VAL A 7 2.14 3.47 0.29
CA VAL A 7 3.13 4.22 -0.50
C VAL A 7 2.72 5.68 -0.53
N ASP A 8 3.56 6.55 0.01
CA ASP A 8 3.39 8.00 -0.06
C ASP A 8 4.31 8.57 -1.15
N ASP A 9 3.70 9.05 -2.23
CA ASP A 9 4.38 9.64 -3.38
C ASP A 9 4.61 11.16 -3.20
N GLY A 10 5.07 11.56 -2.01
CA GLY A 10 5.46 12.95 -1.75
C GLY A 10 4.31 13.89 -1.43
N SER A 11 3.32 13.42 -0.64
CA SER A 11 2.30 14.27 -0.05
C SER A 11 2.91 15.42 0.76
N THR A 12 2.32 16.61 0.63
CA THR A 12 2.74 17.84 1.32
C THR A 12 1.89 18.17 2.55
N ASP A 13 0.90 17.32 2.84
CA ASP A 13 -0.01 17.46 3.97
C ASP A 13 0.33 16.46 5.10
N ARG A 14 -0.67 16.09 5.92
CA ARG A 14 -0.47 15.18 7.06
C ARG A 14 -0.53 13.70 6.68
N THR A 15 -0.61 13.34 5.41
CA THR A 15 -0.78 11.94 4.93
C THR A 15 0.29 11.00 5.50
N SER A 16 1.58 11.32 5.30
CA SER A 16 2.71 10.57 5.88
C SER A 16 2.56 10.38 7.39
N LYS A 17 2.18 11.44 8.12
CA LYS A 17 2.03 11.40 9.58
C LYS A 17 0.95 10.40 9.99
N VAL A 18 -0.22 10.47 9.37
CA VAL A 18 -1.33 9.55 9.62
C VAL A 18 -0.92 8.11 9.28
N ALA A 19 -0.22 7.89 8.16
CA ALA A 19 0.26 6.57 7.79
C ALA A 19 1.18 5.96 8.88
N PHE A 20 2.09 6.75 9.47
CA PHE A 20 2.92 6.30 10.58
C PHE A 20 2.15 6.01 11.87
N GLU A 21 1.04 6.71 12.12
CA GLU A 21 0.15 6.40 13.26
C GLU A 21 -0.47 4.99 13.11
N TYR A 22 -0.83 4.58 11.89
CA TYR A 22 -1.29 3.21 11.61
C TYR A 22 -0.19 2.16 11.82
N VAL A 23 1.06 2.44 11.45
CA VAL A 23 2.21 1.54 11.75
C VAL A 23 2.31 1.30 13.26
N LYS A 24 2.24 2.37 14.06
CA LYS A 24 2.29 2.28 15.53
C LYS A 24 1.13 1.47 16.10
N LYS A 25 -0.08 1.66 15.54
CA LYS A 25 -1.29 0.98 15.99
C LYS A 25 -1.31 -0.53 15.67
N HIS A 26 -0.73 -0.94 14.54
CA HIS A 26 -0.87 -2.31 14.02
C HIS A 26 0.43 -3.13 14.00
N ASN A 27 1.55 -2.58 14.48
CA ASN A 27 2.91 -3.12 14.38
C ASN A 27 3.47 -3.14 12.94
N ILE A 28 4.80 -3.00 12.84
CA ILE A 28 5.54 -2.87 11.59
C ILE A 28 5.49 -4.11 10.69
N ASP A 29 5.21 -5.27 11.27
CA ASP A 29 5.06 -6.51 10.50
C ASP A 29 3.74 -6.59 9.73
N ASN A 30 2.72 -5.83 10.18
CA ASN A 30 1.40 -5.82 9.54
C ASN A 30 1.19 -4.58 8.67
N VAL A 31 1.69 -3.42 9.09
CA VAL A 31 1.54 -2.15 8.35
C VAL A 31 2.90 -1.50 8.19
N ARG A 32 3.27 -1.18 6.94
CA ARG A 32 4.51 -0.51 6.57
C ARG A 32 4.22 0.72 5.72
N VAL A 33 5.17 1.66 5.73
CA VAL A 33 5.10 2.89 4.92
C VAL A 33 6.36 2.99 4.08
N LEU A 34 6.20 3.27 2.79
CA LEU A 34 7.26 3.62 1.85
C LEU A 34 7.09 5.08 1.43
N LEU A 35 8.06 5.92 1.79
CA LEU A 35 8.10 7.33 1.38
C LEU A 35 8.97 7.48 0.12
N LEU A 36 8.43 8.08 -0.94
CA LEU A 36 9.19 8.35 -2.17
C LEU A 36 9.86 9.73 -2.16
N GLY A 37 9.50 10.60 -1.21
CA GLY A 37 10.13 11.90 -0.96
C GLY A 37 9.72 13.04 -1.90
N ARG A 38 9.19 12.72 -3.08
CA ARG A 38 8.56 13.68 -4.03
C ARG A 38 7.57 12.92 -4.92
N ASN A 39 6.72 13.67 -5.61
CA ASN A 39 5.76 13.12 -6.57
C ASN A 39 6.45 12.60 -7.84
N HIS A 40 6.35 11.29 -8.07
CA HIS A 40 6.82 10.59 -9.27
C HIS A 40 5.66 10.12 -10.16
N GLY A 41 4.42 10.21 -9.68
CA GLY A 41 3.21 9.75 -10.34
C GLY A 41 2.83 8.32 -9.97
N LYS A 42 1.55 8.01 -10.16
CA LYS A 42 0.92 6.73 -9.76
C LYS A 42 1.65 5.49 -10.25
N GLY A 43 2.07 5.48 -11.52
CA GLY A 43 2.75 4.32 -12.10
C GLY A 43 4.04 3.96 -11.36
N GLU A 44 4.84 4.96 -11.01
CA GLU A 44 6.08 4.75 -10.26
C GLU A 44 5.78 4.35 -8.81
N ALA A 45 4.78 4.96 -8.18
CA ALA A 45 4.34 4.60 -6.84
C ALA A 45 3.89 3.14 -6.74
N VAL A 46 3.05 2.68 -7.68
CA VAL A 46 2.61 1.29 -7.77
C VAL A 46 3.81 0.37 -8.00
N ARG A 47 4.68 0.68 -8.96
CA ARG A 47 5.87 -0.13 -9.27
C ARG A 47 6.77 -0.30 -8.04
N LYS A 48 7.07 0.81 -7.35
CA LYS A 48 7.88 0.80 -6.12
C LYS A 48 7.19 0.01 -5.01
N GLY A 49 5.88 0.19 -4.81
CA GLY A 49 5.10 -0.57 -3.84
C GLY A 49 5.16 -2.08 -4.09
N MET A 50 4.95 -2.51 -5.34
CA MET A 50 5.03 -3.93 -5.71
C MET A 50 6.40 -4.52 -5.44
N LEU A 51 7.48 -3.82 -5.81
CA LEU A 51 8.86 -4.29 -5.61
C LEU A 51 9.28 -4.36 -4.13
N HIS A 52 8.66 -3.60 -3.23
CA HIS A 52 8.96 -3.61 -1.78
C HIS A 52 7.98 -4.46 -0.95
N SER A 53 6.98 -5.03 -1.62
CA SER A 53 6.02 -5.94 -1.01
C SER A 53 6.63 -7.32 -0.79
N ARG A 54 6.11 -8.05 0.20
CA ARG A 54 6.65 -9.34 0.65
C ARG A 54 5.68 -10.51 0.47
N GLY A 55 4.45 -10.24 0.01
CA GLY A 55 3.42 -11.25 -0.18
C GLY A 55 3.62 -12.04 -1.46
N GLN A 56 3.11 -13.27 -1.49
CA GLN A 56 3.06 -14.10 -2.70
C GLN A 56 2.02 -13.59 -3.70
N LEU A 57 0.92 -13.03 -3.19
CA LEU A 57 -0.12 -12.34 -3.96
C LEU A 57 -0.13 -10.88 -3.55
N LEU A 58 -0.23 -9.99 -4.53
CA LEU A 58 -0.20 -8.55 -4.34
C LEU A 58 -1.45 -7.93 -4.97
N LEU A 59 -2.21 -7.18 -4.17
CA LEU A 59 -3.34 -6.38 -4.63
C LEU A 59 -2.99 -4.91 -4.47
N MET A 60 -3.11 -4.14 -5.55
CA MET A 60 -3.04 -2.68 -5.48
C MET A 60 -4.42 -2.15 -5.07
N LEU A 61 -4.43 -1.25 -4.08
CA LEU A 61 -5.63 -0.53 -3.67
C LEU A 61 -5.35 0.96 -3.79
N ASP A 62 -6.21 1.68 -4.51
CA ASP A 62 -6.15 3.12 -4.56
C ASP A 62 -6.65 3.73 -3.24
N ALA A 63 -6.04 4.84 -2.82
CA ALA A 63 -6.37 5.52 -1.57
C ALA A 63 -7.72 6.25 -1.63
N ASP A 64 -8.24 6.50 -2.84
CA ASP A 64 -9.56 7.08 -3.08
C ASP A 64 -10.72 6.05 -2.99
N GLY A 65 -10.39 4.76 -2.80
CA GLY A 65 -11.39 3.69 -2.70
C GLY A 65 -11.95 3.20 -4.04
N ALA A 66 -11.32 3.55 -5.17
CA ALA A 66 -11.70 3.01 -6.49
C ALA A 66 -11.59 1.46 -6.55
N THR A 67 -10.76 0.87 -5.69
CA THR A 67 -10.63 -0.59 -5.52
C THR A 67 -11.08 -1.00 -4.13
N LYS A 68 -11.82 -2.11 -4.02
CA LYS A 68 -12.31 -2.60 -2.72
C LYS A 68 -11.37 -3.67 -2.19
N VAL A 69 -11.16 -3.70 -0.87
CA VAL A 69 -10.42 -4.80 -0.22
C VAL A 69 -11.03 -6.17 -0.55
N THR A 70 -12.35 -6.23 -0.73
CA THR A 70 -13.07 -7.46 -1.12
C THR A 70 -12.68 -7.99 -2.51
N ASP A 71 -12.04 -7.19 -3.35
CA ASP A 71 -11.53 -7.64 -4.66
C ASP A 71 -10.34 -8.60 -4.52
N LEU A 72 -9.74 -8.71 -3.33
CA LEU A 72 -8.71 -9.73 -3.05
C LEU A 72 -9.22 -11.15 -3.31
N ALA A 73 -10.48 -11.45 -2.97
CA ALA A 73 -11.07 -12.77 -3.20
C ALA A 73 -11.16 -13.10 -4.70
N LYS A 74 -11.35 -12.09 -5.57
CA LYS A 74 -11.35 -12.28 -7.02
C LYS A 74 -9.94 -12.59 -7.52
N LEU A 75 -8.94 -11.86 -7.03
CA LEU A 75 -7.54 -12.13 -7.36
C LEU A 75 -7.11 -13.54 -6.94
N GLU A 76 -7.50 -13.99 -5.75
CA GLU A 76 -7.21 -15.35 -5.27
C GLU A 76 -7.89 -16.43 -6.11
N ALA A 77 -9.09 -16.16 -6.64
CA ALA A 77 -9.82 -17.11 -7.49
C ALA A 77 -9.19 -17.27 -8.88
N GLU A 78 -8.63 -16.21 -9.46
CA GLU A 78 -8.04 -16.24 -10.81
C GLU A 78 -6.61 -16.78 -10.85
N VAL A 79 -5.90 -16.79 -9.71
CA VAL A 79 -4.49 -17.23 -9.62
C VAL A 79 -4.38 -18.70 -9.16
N ARG A 80 -5.50 -19.33 -8.78
CA ARG A 80 -5.58 -20.76 -8.45
C ARG A 80 -6.08 -21.58 -9.63
#